data_AF-A0A836ZTG9-F1
#
_entry.id   AF-A0A836ZTG9-F1
#
_cell.length_a   1.000
_cell.length_b   1.000
_cell.length_c   1.000
_cell.angle_alpha   90.00
_cell.angle_beta   90.00
_cell.angle_gamma   90.00
#
_symmetry.space_group_name_H-M   'P 1'
#
loop_
_entity.id
_entity.type
_entity.pdbx_description
1 polymer ?
#
loop_
_entity_poly.entity_id
_entity_poly.type
_entity_poly.pdbx_seq_one_letter_code
_entity_poly.pdbx_strand_id
1 'polypeptide(L)'
;RHLRLDADRTTQVSQIALPDEAGEAGKFVRQAVMAYPEVYFAKLVVLGEGDSEDIVLHRMLSAMGVEADASSVCVAPLGGRHVNHFWRLLSSLRVPYVTLLDLDYGRFGGGWGRIKVAHGYLREFPNGNSVRTAAEVKALPGWKATCGGEDFFEELRFLKNAGVFFSLPIDLDFVMMRQFPGAYGATEHPIDDGDDLVTAVLGKSGIASHIGGEARSYFHDYHRLFKLGSKPAAHLQALAELSDEELIAGAPNTLKVLCQRVVKMLAEDAE
;
A
#
# COMPACT_ATOMS: atom_id res chain seq x y z
N ARG A 1 -11.93 -21.69 15.05
CA ARG A 1 -10.50 -21.71 15.49
C ARG A 1 -9.68 -21.74 14.21
N HIS A 2 -8.57 -21.00 14.18
CA HIS A 2 -7.61 -21.00 13.08
C HIS A 2 -6.40 -21.84 13.52
N LEU A 3 -5.85 -22.62 12.60
CA LEU A 3 -4.72 -23.49 12.84
C LEU A 3 -3.63 -23.13 11.83
N ARG A 4 -2.41 -22.96 12.29
CA ARG A 4 -1.25 -22.64 11.46
C ARG A 4 -0.02 -23.37 11.97
N LEU A 5 0.83 -23.86 11.07
CA LEU A 5 2.15 -24.38 11.43
C LEU A 5 3.13 -23.20 11.58
N ASP A 6 3.93 -23.23 12.63
CA ASP A 6 5.08 -22.33 12.77
C ASP A 6 6.37 -22.92 12.19
N ALA A 7 7.45 -22.15 12.27
CA ALA A 7 8.77 -22.55 11.79
C ALA A 7 9.29 -23.84 12.46
N ASP A 8 8.90 -24.10 13.71
CA ASP A 8 9.26 -25.33 14.44
C ASP A 8 8.32 -26.52 14.11
N ARG A 9 7.47 -26.37 13.07
CA ARG A 9 6.45 -27.35 12.65
C ARG A 9 5.45 -27.70 13.75
N THR A 10 5.20 -26.76 14.65
CA THR A 10 4.20 -26.89 15.71
C THR A 10 2.91 -26.22 15.28
N THR A 11 1.77 -26.90 15.52
CA THR A 11 0.46 -26.33 15.23
C THR A 11 0.12 -25.27 16.28
N GLN A 12 0.12 -24.03 15.86
CA GLN A 12 -0.43 -22.90 16.61
C GLN A 12 -1.93 -22.83 16.41
N VAL A 13 -2.67 -22.68 17.50
CA VAL A 13 -4.13 -22.57 17.49
C VAL A 13 -4.52 -21.18 17.95
N SER A 14 -5.19 -20.44 17.06
CA SER A 14 -5.67 -19.07 17.33
C SER A 14 -7.20 -19.03 17.31
N GLN A 15 -7.78 -18.19 18.16
CA GLN A 15 -9.21 -17.89 18.08
C GLN A 15 -9.42 -16.76 17.07
N ILE A 16 -10.33 -16.97 16.11
CA ILE A 16 -10.75 -15.89 15.21
C ILE A 16 -11.63 -14.97 16.05
N ALA A 17 -11.09 -13.82 16.43
CA ALA A 17 -11.82 -12.78 17.13
C ALA A 17 -12.55 -11.92 16.11
N LEU A 18 -13.81 -12.28 15.84
CA LEU A 18 -14.70 -11.41 15.06
C LEU A 18 -15.13 -10.23 15.94
N PRO A 19 -15.12 -8.98 15.45
CA PRO A 19 -15.66 -7.86 16.18
C PRO A 19 -17.17 -8.03 16.41
N ASP A 20 -17.68 -7.45 17.50
CA ASP A 20 -19.12 -7.45 17.82
C ASP A 20 -19.95 -6.89 16.66
N GLU A 21 -21.11 -7.51 16.40
CA GLU A 21 -22.00 -7.19 15.27
C GLU A 21 -22.55 -5.75 15.31
N ALA A 22 -22.47 -5.07 16.46
CA ALA A 22 -23.16 -3.80 16.72
C ALA A 22 -22.48 -2.54 16.14
N GLY A 23 -21.50 -2.65 15.23
CA GLY A 23 -20.83 -1.49 14.63
C GLY A 23 -20.37 -1.70 13.19
N GLU A 24 -20.06 -0.60 12.48
CA GLU A 24 -19.51 -0.65 11.10
C GLU A 24 -18.24 -1.51 11.02
N ALA A 25 -17.41 -1.49 12.05
CA ALA A 25 -16.22 -2.34 12.17
C ALA A 25 -16.55 -3.85 12.16
N GLY A 26 -17.66 -4.26 12.79
CA GLY A 26 -18.16 -5.65 12.81
C GLY A 26 -18.61 -6.13 11.42
N LYS A 27 -19.38 -5.28 10.73
CA LYS A 27 -19.82 -5.54 9.35
C LYS A 27 -18.64 -5.64 8.38
N PHE A 28 -17.66 -4.73 8.51
CA PHE A 28 -16.52 -4.71 7.61
C PHE A 28 -15.62 -5.92 7.81
N VAL A 29 -15.24 -6.27 9.05
CA VAL A 29 -14.41 -7.47 9.24
C VAL A 29 -15.13 -8.68 8.68
N ARG A 30 -16.44 -8.84 8.90
CA ARG A 30 -17.20 -9.93 8.30
C ARG A 30 -17.18 -9.89 6.77
N GLN A 31 -17.31 -8.71 6.14
CA GLN A 31 -17.26 -8.59 4.69
C GLN A 31 -15.85 -8.81 4.13
N ALA A 32 -14.81 -8.28 4.74
CA ALA A 32 -13.42 -8.50 4.36
C ALA A 32 -13.00 -9.97 4.52
N VAL A 33 -13.42 -10.60 5.62
CA VAL A 33 -13.23 -12.03 5.89
C VAL A 33 -13.98 -12.92 4.90
N MET A 34 -15.18 -12.50 4.47
CA MET A 34 -15.95 -13.20 3.44
C MET A 34 -15.44 -12.93 2.02
N ALA A 35 -14.87 -11.74 1.78
CA ALA A 35 -14.37 -11.33 0.47
C ALA A 35 -13.01 -11.95 0.15
N TYR A 36 -12.16 -12.16 1.16
CA TYR A 36 -10.81 -12.71 0.99
C TYR A 36 -10.58 -13.93 1.92
N PRO A 37 -11.34 -15.03 1.79
CA PRO A 37 -11.15 -16.22 2.63
C PRO A 37 -9.74 -16.82 2.53
N GLU A 38 -9.00 -16.55 1.47
CA GLU A 38 -7.62 -16.96 1.25
C GLU A 38 -6.65 -16.41 2.31
N VAL A 39 -6.92 -15.27 2.96
CA VAL A 39 -6.03 -14.76 4.03
C VAL A 39 -5.88 -15.72 5.20
N TYR A 40 -6.84 -16.63 5.42
CA TYR A 40 -6.75 -17.64 6.48
C TYR A 40 -5.77 -18.77 6.17
N PHE A 41 -5.51 -19.02 4.89
CA PHE A 41 -4.65 -20.10 4.41
C PHE A 41 -3.32 -19.58 3.87
N ALA A 42 -3.20 -18.27 3.70
CA ALA A 42 -2.00 -17.64 3.17
C ALA A 42 -0.78 -17.86 4.08
N LYS A 43 0.35 -18.22 3.45
CA LYS A 43 1.67 -18.17 4.09
C LYS A 43 2.06 -16.74 4.40
N LEU A 44 1.74 -15.81 3.50
CA LEU A 44 2.07 -14.40 3.60
C LEU A 44 0.95 -13.58 2.95
N VAL A 45 0.59 -12.46 3.57
CA VAL A 45 -0.40 -11.52 3.02
C VAL A 45 0.28 -10.21 2.61
N VAL A 46 -0.01 -9.76 1.39
CA VAL A 46 0.39 -8.44 0.90
C VAL A 46 -0.85 -7.56 0.89
N LEU A 47 -0.85 -6.53 1.73
CA LEU A 47 -1.97 -5.61 1.85
C LEU A 47 -1.75 -4.39 0.94
N GLY A 48 -2.73 -4.03 0.14
CA GLY A 48 -2.74 -2.81 -0.69
C GLY A 48 -4.02 -1.99 -0.47
N GLU A 49 -4.13 -0.72 -0.87
CA GLU A 49 -5.33 0.08 -0.54
C GLU A 49 -6.59 -0.29 -1.34
N GLY A 50 -6.45 -0.74 -2.59
CA GLY A 50 -7.55 -1.12 -3.47
C GLY A 50 -7.15 -1.99 -4.67
N ASP A 51 -7.96 -1.94 -5.73
CA ASP A 51 -7.85 -2.82 -6.90
C ASP A 51 -6.56 -2.60 -7.71
N SER A 52 -6.00 -1.39 -7.65
CA SER A 52 -4.77 -1.06 -8.36
C SER A 52 -3.59 -1.85 -7.81
N GLU A 53 -3.45 -1.89 -6.48
CA GLU A 53 -2.42 -2.66 -5.81
C GLU A 53 -2.58 -4.14 -6.12
N ASP A 54 -3.81 -4.65 -6.12
CA ASP A 54 -4.09 -6.04 -6.46
C ASP A 54 -3.51 -6.41 -7.84
N ILE A 55 -3.84 -5.63 -8.88
CA ILE A 55 -3.39 -5.89 -10.25
C ILE A 55 -1.87 -5.72 -10.39
N VAL A 56 -1.33 -4.62 -9.88
CA VAL A 56 0.09 -4.28 -10.05
C VAL A 56 0.99 -5.24 -9.27
N LEU A 57 0.62 -5.60 -8.03
CA LEU A 57 1.40 -6.52 -7.20
C LEU A 57 1.40 -7.94 -7.78
N HIS A 58 0.26 -8.44 -8.25
CA HIS A 58 0.19 -9.75 -8.91
C HIS A 58 1.08 -9.79 -10.16
N ARG A 59 0.99 -8.77 -11.02
CA ARG A 59 1.84 -8.67 -12.21
C ARG A 59 3.33 -8.61 -11.87
N MET A 60 3.70 -7.82 -10.85
CA MET A 60 5.09 -7.66 -10.42
C MET A 60 5.67 -8.93 -9.80
N LEU A 61 4.91 -9.61 -8.92
CA LEU A 61 5.33 -10.88 -8.32
C LEU A 61 5.50 -11.97 -9.39
N SER A 62 4.57 -12.04 -10.34
CA SER A 62 4.65 -12.97 -11.48
C SER A 62 5.90 -12.72 -12.33
N ALA A 63 6.20 -11.45 -12.67
CA ALA A 63 7.43 -11.09 -13.39
C ALA A 63 8.70 -11.54 -12.64
N MET A 64 8.67 -11.50 -11.31
CA MET A 64 9.77 -11.95 -10.45
C MET A 64 9.82 -13.48 -10.25
N GLY A 65 9.01 -14.25 -10.97
CA GLY A 65 8.94 -15.70 -10.88
C GLY A 65 8.22 -16.23 -9.64
N VAL A 66 7.45 -15.38 -8.95
CA VAL A 66 6.59 -15.79 -7.83
C VAL A 66 5.18 -16.00 -8.35
N GLU A 67 4.79 -17.25 -8.53
CA GLU A 67 3.38 -17.60 -8.69
C GLU A 67 2.69 -17.46 -7.32
N ALA A 68 2.00 -16.33 -7.10
CA ALA A 68 1.40 -15.98 -5.82
C ALA A 68 0.47 -17.09 -5.28
N ASP A 69 -0.39 -17.65 -6.14
CA ASP A 69 -1.31 -18.73 -5.78
C ASP A 69 -0.58 -20.02 -5.39
N ALA A 70 0.43 -20.43 -6.17
CA ALA A 70 1.25 -21.60 -5.87
C ALA A 70 2.09 -21.42 -4.60
N SER A 71 2.47 -20.17 -4.30
CA SER A 71 3.27 -19.78 -3.13
C SER A 71 2.41 -19.49 -1.90
N SER A 72 1.07 -19.63 -2.00
CA SER A 72 0.12 -19.25 -0.94
C SER A 72 0.31 -17.80 -0.45
N VAL A 73 0.67 -16.90 -1.36
CA VAL A 73 0.67 -15.45 -1.12
C VAL A 73 -0.72 -14.92 -1.47
N CYS A 74 -1.35 -14.25 -0.51
CA CYS A 74 -2.60 -13.55 -0.76
C CYS A 74 -2.31 -12.06 -0.91
N VAL A 75 -2.66 -11.46 -2.04
CA VAL A 75 -2.76 -10.01 -2.17
C VAL A 75 -4.19 -9.62 -1.82
N ALA A 76 -4.37 -8.83 -0.76
CA ALA A 76 -5.68 -8.44 -0.28
C ALA A 76 -5.80 -6.91 -0.20
N PRO A 77 -6.82 -6.31 -0.86
CA PRO A 77 -7.07 -4.89 -0.74
C PRO A 77 -7.66 -4.56 0.65
N LEU A 78 -7.20 -3.45 1.21
CA LEU A 78 -7.50 -2.94 2.54
C LEU A 78 -8.82 -2.17 2.58
N GLY A 79 -9.35 -1.78 1.43
CA GLY A 79 -10.55 -0.94 1.33
C GLY A 79 -10.35 0.45 1.94
N GLY A 80 -9.14 1.01 1.81
CA GLY A 80 -8.73 2.36 2.25
C GLY A 80 -8.82 2.66 3.76
N ARG A 81 -10.03 2.65 4.35
CA ARG A 81 -10.30 3.14 5.72
C ARG A 81 -10.13 2.10 6.83
N HIS A 82 -9.75 0.88 6.48
CA HIS A 82 -9.85 -0.28 7.38
C HIS A 82 -8.55 -1.05 7.57
N VAL A 83 -7.41 -0.41 7.28
CA VAL A 83 -6.06 -0.98 7.46
C VAL A 83 -5.86 -1.59 8.84
N ASN A 84 -6.32 -0.90 9.87
CA ASN A 84 -6.27 -1.35 11.27
C ASN A 84 -6.98 -2.69 11.51
N HIS A 85 -8.06 -2.98 10.80
CA HIS A 85 -8.82 -4.22 10.98
C HIS A 85 -8.07 -5.42 10.42
N PHE A 86 -7.45 -5.28 9.25
CA PHE A 86 -6.60 -6.34 8.69
C PHE A 86 -5.36 -6.57 9.53
N TRP A 87 -4.70 -5.50 10.00
CA TRP A 87 -3.53 -5.64 10.88
C TRP A 87 -3.90 -6.35 12.18
N ARG A 88 -5.04 -6.00 12.78
CA ARG A 88 -5.57 -6.70 13.95
C ARG A 88 -5.84 -8.18 13.66
N LEU A 89 -6.54 -8.47 12.57
CA LEU A 89 -6.89 -9.83 12.18
C LEU A 89 -5.63 -10.66 11.97
N LEU A 90 -4.75 -10.25 11.07
CA LEU A 90 -3.55 -11.00 10.70
C LEU A 90 -2.60 -11.14 11.89
N SER A 91 -2.45 -10.12 12.72
CA SER A 91 -1.69 -10.21 13.97
C SER A 91 -2.30 -11.24 14.94
N SER A 92 -3.63 -11.28 15.08
CA SER A 92 -4.30 -12.27 15.94
C SER A 92 -4.17 -13.70 15.41
N LEU A 93 -4.11 -13.86 14.09
CA LEU A 93 -3.91 -15.14 13.42
C LEU A 93 -2.43 -15.51 13.28
N ARG A 94 -1.51 -14.60 13.63
CA ARG A 94 -0.06 -14.74 13.42
C ARG A 94 0.30 -15.05 11.96
N VAL A 95 -0.46 -14.47 11.04
CA VAL A 95 -0.18 -14.55 9.60
C VAL A 95 0.82 -13.43 9.29
N PRO A 96 2.01 -13.73 8.75
CA PRO A 96 2.94 -12.70 8.29
C PRO A 96 2.30 -11.80 7.24
N TYR A 97 2.59 -10.50 7.29
CA TYR A 97 2.09 -9.55 6.31
C TYR A 97 3.04 -8.39 6.06
N VAL A 98 2.92 -7.82 4.86
CA VAL A 98 3.47 -6.51 4.50
C VAL A 98 2.34 -5.62 3.98
N THR A 99 2.53 -4.31 3.96
CA THR A 99 1.48 -3.36 3.58
C THR A 99 2.04 -2.27 2.68
N LEU A 100 1.36 -1.98 1.58
CA LEU A 100 1.57 -0.81 0.74
C LEU A 100 0.45 0.19 0.99
N LEU A 101 0.80 1.41 1.38
CA LEU A 101 -0.11 2.51 1.64
C LEU A 101 0.14 3.68 0.70
N ASP A 102 -0.87 4.50 0.48
CA ASP A 102 -0.73 5.75 -0.23
C ASP A 102 -0.22 6.84 0.70
N LEU A 103 0.79 7.58 0.26
CA LEU A 103 1.27 8.72 1.04
C LEU A 103 0.28 9.88 0.98
N ASP A 104 -0.49 9.99 -0.11
CA ASP A 104 -1.45 11.05 -0.35
C ASP A 104 -0.82 12.45 -0.21
N TYR A 105 0.47 12.62 -0.55
CA TYR A 105 1.14 13.89 -0.32
C TYR A 105 0.43 15.03 -1.06
N GLY A 106 0.25 16.16 -0.38
CA GLY A 106 -0.54 17.28 -0.90
C GLY A 106 -2.06 17.11 -0.77
N ARG A 107 -2.61 15.94 -0.41
CA ARG A 107 -4.03 15.78 -0.03
C ARG A 107 -4.23 16.06 1.46
N PHE A 108 -5.48 16.31 1.85
CA PHE A 108 -5.84 16.50 3.26
C PHE A 108 -5.48 15.27 4.10
N GLY A 109 -4.67 15.46 5.15
CA GLY A 109 -4.20 14.37 6.01
C GLY A 109 -3.09 13.50 5.42
N GLY A 110 -2.61 13.83 4.20
CA GLY A 110 -1.50 13.17 3.52
C GLY A 110 -0.12 13.39 4.15
N GLY A 111 0.92 12.85 3.53
CA GLY A 111 2.30 13.03 3.96
C GLY A 111 2.53 12.55 5.40
N TRP A 112 3.09 13.42 6.23
CA TRP A 112 3.26 13.18 7.67
C TRP A 112 1.99 12.76 8.42
N GLY A 113 0.79 13.13 7.94
CA GLY A 113 -0.46 12.65 8.51
C GLY A 113 -0.61 11.12 8.36
N ARG A 114 -0.35 10.59 7.16
CA ARG A 114 -0.38 9.14 6.89
C ARG A 114 0.72 8.39 7.64
N ILE A 115 1.92 8.98 7.76
CA ILE A 115 3.02 8.44 8.56
C ILE A 115 2.60 8.26 10.03
N LYS A 116 1.97 9.28 10.63
CA LYS A 116 1.47 9.20 12.01
C LYS A 116 0.40 8.13 12.19
N VAL A 117 -0.52 8.00 11.23
CA VAL A 117 -1.56 6.97 11.25
C VAL A 117 -0.93 5.57 11.22
N ALA A 118 0.03 5.33 10.31
CA ALA A 118 0.74 4.06 10.23
C ALA A 118 1.49 3.72 11.52
N HIS A 119 2.17 4.68 12.14
CA HIS A 119 2.78 4.49 13.47
C HIS A 119 1.75 4.18 14.55
N GLY A 120 0.58 4.81 14.51
CA GLY A 120 -0.53 4.50 15.41
C GLY A 120 -0.91 3.01 15.34
N TYR A 121 -1.11 2.50 14.13
CA TYR A 121 -1.45 1.09 13.92
C TYR A 121 -0.30 0.14 14.25
N LEU A 122 0.95 0.51 13.93
CA LEU A 122 2.11 -0.32 14.24
C LEU A 122 2.31 -0.44 15.76
N ARG A 123 1.97 0.60 16.52
CA ARG A 123 1.99 0.54 17.99
C ARG A 123 0.92 -0.38 18.57
N GLU A 124 -0.27 -0.42 17.96
CA GLU A 124 -1.34 -1.33 18.37
C GLU A 124 -1.05 -2.77 17.97
N PHE A 125 -0.42 -2.96 16.79
CA PHE A 125 -0.11 -4.27 16.21
C PHE A 125 1.35 -4.32 15.72
N PRO A 126 2.33 -4.49 16.64
CA PRO A 126 3.76 -4.43 16.31
C PRO A 126 4.25 -5.56 15.39
N ASN A 127 3.58 -6.71 15.44
CA ASN A 127 3.96 -7.93 14.71
C ASN A 127 5.46 -8.28 14.85
N GLY A 128 6.01 -8.17 16.07
CA GLY A 128 7.42 -8.45 16.36
C GLY A 128 8.40 -7.32 16.00
N ASN A 129 7.93 -6.20 15.46
CA ASN A 129 8.77 -5.07 15.06
C ASN A 129 8.94 -4.04 16.18
N SER A 130 10.00 -3.24 16.05
CA SER A 130 10.21 -2.06 16.90
C SER A 130 9.14 -1.01 16.62
N VAL A 131 8.71 -0.30 17.67
CA VAL A 131 7.67 0.73 17.57
C VAL A 131 8.15 2.05 18.17
N ARG A 132 7.72 3.16 17.58
CA ARG A 132 7.88 4.48 18.19
C ARG A 132 6.97 4.61 19.42
N THR A 133 7.41 5.34 20.42
CA THR A 133 6.60 5.72 21.58
C THR A 133 5.49 6.71 21.18
N ALA A 134 4.44 6.81 21.99
CA ALA A 134 3.37 7.79 21.74
C ALA A 134 3.89 9.25 21.72
N ALA A 135 4.92 9.54 22.51
CA ALA A 135 5.56 10.85 22.56
C ALA A 135 6.32 11.16 21.26
N GLU A 136 7.12 10.21 20.76
CA GLU A 136 7.83 10.35 19.48
C GLU A 136 6.85 10.56 18.32
N VAL A 137 5.79 9.74 18.23
CA VAL A 137 4.78 9.88 17.16
C VAL A 137 4.07 11.23 17.24
N LYS A 138 3.77 11.72 18.45
CA LYS A 138 3.16 13.05 18.64
C LYS A 138 4.10 14.18 18.20
N ALA A 139 5.41 14.01 18.39
CA ALA A 139 6.43 14.98 18.03
C ALA A 139 6.69 15.07 16.52
N LEU A 140 6.31 14.06 15.73
CA LEU A 140 6.43 14.10 14.27
C LEU A 140 5.68 15.32 13.69
N PRO A 141 6.09 15.84 12.50
CA PRO A 141 5.41 16.97 11.87
C PRO A 141 3.92 16.71 11.57
N GLY A 142 3.15 17.79 11.38
CA GLY A 142 1.76 17.71 10.93
C GLY A 142 1.65 17.48 9.42
N TRP A 143 0.48 17.08 8.93
CA TRP A 143 0.25 16.80 7.50
C TRP A 143 0.50 18.00 6.56
N LYS A 144 0.44 19.24 7.09
CA LYS A 144 0.78 20.47 6.35
C LYS A 144 2.27 20.70 6.20
N ALA A 145 3.12 19.94 6.89
CA ALA A 145 4.56 20.04 6.75
C ALA A 145 5.01 19.37 5.45
N THR A 146 6.04 19.94 4.83
CA THR A 146 6.64 19.37 3.62
C THR A 146 7.31 18.03 3.92
N CYS A 147 7.20 17.10 2.97
CA CYS A 147 7.91 15.83 2.96
C CYS A 147 9.17 15.94 2.08
N GLY A 148 10.14 15.04 2.28
CA GLY A 148 11.36 14.95 1.44
C GLY A 148 12.66 15.38 2.11
N GLY A 149 12.64 15.80 3.38
CA GLY A 149 13.85 15.95 4.20
C GLY A 149 14.36 14.61 4.72
N GLU A 150 15.58 14.58 5.27
CA GLU A 150 16.20 13.35 5.79
C GLU A 150 15.33 12.70 6.88
N ASP A 151 14.80 13.48 7.82
CA ASP A 151 13.90 12.99 8.88
C ASP A 151 12.68 12.24 8.32
N PHE A 152 12.14 12.70 7.19
CA PHE A 152 11.01 12.03 6.53
C PHE A 152 11.42 10.69 5.95
N PHE A 153 12.59 10.62 5.30
CA PHE A 153 13.11 9.38 4.75
C PHE A 153 13.57 8.40 5.84
N GLU A 154 14.07 8.88 6.98
CA GLU A 154 14.32 8.05 8.15
C GLU A 154 13.04 7.37 8.66
N GLU A 155 11.95 8.11 8.78
CA GLU A 155 10.68 7.55 9.23
C GLU A 155 10.08 6.56 8.21
N LEU A 156 10.23 6.83 6.90
CA LEU A 156 9.89 5.85 5.88
C LEU A 156 10.75 4.58 5.97
N ARG A 157 12.05 4.70 6.25
CA ARG A 157 12.93 3.54 6.44
C ARG A 157 12.54 2.75 7.69
N PHE A 158 12.18 3.43 8.78
CA PHE A 158 11.69 2.80 10.01
C PHE A 158 10.43 1.96 9.73
N LEU A 159 9.42 2.57 9.10
CA LEU A 159 8.16 1.89 8.76
C LEU A 159 8.38 0.75 7.76
N LYS A 160 9.25 0.96 6.76
CA LYS A 160 9.63 -0.07 5.79
C LYS A 160 10.28 -1.28 6.44
N ASN A 161 11.13 -1.07 7.45
CA ASN A 161 11.72 -2.17 8.20
C ASN A 161 10.66 -3.00 8.92
N ALA A 162 9.61 -2.34 9.42
CA ALA A 162 8.42 -2.97 10.01
C ALA A 162 7.42 -3.55 9.00
N GLY A 163 7.75 -3.59 7.70
CA GLY A 163 6.88 -4.15 6.66
C GLY A 163 5.81 -3.19 6.12
N VAL A 164 5.92 -1.89 6.43
CA VAL A 164 4.97 -0.84 6.01
C VAL A 164 5.62 0.05 4.97
N PHE A 165 5.14 -0.03 3.75
CA PHE A 165 5.63 0.66 2.57
C PHE A 165 4.67 1.76 2.15
N PHE A 166 5.21 2.79 1.49
CA PHE A 166 4.41 3.89 0.95
C PHE A 166 4.64 4.08 -0.55
N SER A 167 3.56 4.30 -1.28
CA SER A 167 3.57 4.84 -2.64
C SER A 167 3.72 6.37 -2.56
N LEU A 168 4.73 6.92 -3.23
CA LEU A 168 5.06 8.35 -3.20
C LEU A 168 5.17 8.93 -4.62
N PRO A 169 4.64 10.14 -4.86
CA PRO A 169 4.20 11.09 -3.84
C PRO A 169 2.73 10.95 -3.43
N ILE A 170 1.84 10.47 -4.31
CA ILE A 170 0.39 10.43 -4.04
C ILE A 170 -0.04 9.00 -3.72
N ASP A 171 -0.25 8.20 -4.77
CA ASP A 171 -0.74 6.83 -4.70
C ASP A 171 -0.06 5.95 -5.75
N LEU A 172 -0.24 4.63 -5.67
CA LEU A 172 0.41 3.70 -6.60
C LEU A 172 0.10 4.04 -8.07
N ASP A 173 -1.15 4.37 -8.38
CA ASP A 173 -1.65 4.77 -9.71
C ASP A 173 -0.77 5.86 -10.33
N PHE A 174 -0.62 6.97 -9.60
CA PHE A 174 0.12 8.13 -10.06
C PHE A 174 1.59 7.80 -10.32
N VAL A 175 2.19 6.97 -9.46
CA VAL A 175 3.60 6.61 -9.55
C VAL A 175 3.85 5.65 -10.71
N MET A 176 2.99 4.65 -10.90
CA MET A 176 3.08 3.73 -12.03
C MET A 176 2.93 4.47 -13.36
N MET A 177 1.96 5.38 -13.46
CA MET A 177 1.75 6.19 -14.66
C MET A 177 2.97 7.06 -15.00
N ARG A 178 3.55 7.73 -14.00
CA ARG A 178 4.77 8.55 -14.21
C ARG A 178 5.99 7.73 -14.57
N GLN A 179 6.06 6.49 -14.09
CA GLN A 179 7.20 5.61 -14.35
C GLN A 179 7.13 4.96 -15.73
N PHE A 180 5.92 4.75 -16.27
CA PHE A 180 5.67 4.15 -17.57
C PHE A 180 4.75 5.02 -18.43
N PRO A 181 5.07 6.30 -18.69
CA PRO A 181 4.15 7.23 -19.33
C PRO A 181 3.70 6.75 -20.71
N GLY A 182 4.58 6.09 -21.47
CA GLY A 182 4.23 5.48 -22.76
C GLY A 182 3.12 4.43 -22.66
N ALA A 183 3.25 3.47 -21.75
CA ALA A 183 2.28 2.39 -21.56
C ALA A 183 0.92 2.88 -21.03
N TYR A 184 0.91 3.98 -20.27
CA TYR A 184 -0.35 4.61 -19.81
C TYR A 184 -0.91 5.63 -20.81
N GLY A 185 -0.21 5.90 -21.92
CA GLY A 185 -0.55 6.99 -22.84
C GLY A 185 -0.63 8.35 -22.13
N ALA A 186 0.26 8.58 -21.17
CA ALA A 186 0.32 9.77 -20.34
C ALA A 186 1.44 10.71 -20.81
N THR A 187 1.13 12.00 -20.86
CA THR A 187 2.08 13.05 -21.25
C THR A 187 2.05 14.21 -20.27
N GLU A 188 3.12 15.02 -20.29
CA GLU A 188 3.18 16.23 -19.49
C GLU A 188 2.31 17.33 -20.11
N HIS A 189 1.45 17.92 -19.30
CA HIS A 189 0.66 19.09 -19.62
C HIS A 189 1.01 20.21 -18.63
N PRO A 190 1.43 21.40 -19.08
CA PRO A 190 1.62 22.52 -18.16
C PRO A 190 0.32 22.83 -17.41
N ILE A 191 0.40 22.98 -16.09
CA ILE A 191 -0.75 23.33 -15.23
C ILE A 191 -0.40 24.57 -14.42
N ASP A 192 -1.33 25.52 -14.38
CA ASP A 192 -1.28 26.66 -13.48
C ASP A 192 -1.90 26.31 -12.13
N ASP A 193 -1.33 26.86 -11.05
CA ASP A 193 -1.72 26.53 -9.66
C ASP A 193 -3.20 26.84 -9.32
N GLY A 194 -3.90 27.62 -10.16
CA GLY A 194 -5.32 27.98 -10.01
C GLY A 194 -6.29 27.09 -10.79
N ASP A 195 -5.81 26.02 -11.44
CA ASP A 195 -6.64 25.12 -12.23
C ASP A 195 -7.56 24.26 -11.34
N ASP A 196 -8.85 24.14 -11.71
CA ASP A 196 -9.83 23.27 -11.07
C ASP A 196 -9.34 21.82 -10.99
N LEU A 197 -8.46 21.42 -11.92
CA LEU A 197 -7.81 20.14 -11.97
C LEU A 197 -6.96 19.83 -10.72
N VAL A 198 -6.25 20.82 -10.16
CA VAL A 198 -5.46 20.63 -8.93
C VAL A 198 -6.39 20.28 -7.77
N THR A 199 -7.53 20.98 -7.67
CA THR A 199 -8.55 20.70 -6.67
C THR A 199 -9.20 19.33 -6.90
N ALA A 200 -9.39 18.91 -8.15
CA ALA A 200 -9.94 17.60 -8.48
C ALA A 200 -9.00 16.45 -8.10
N VAL A 201 -7.68 16.66 -8.14
CA VAL A 201 -6.66 15.65 -7.82
C VAL A 201 -6.30 15.61 -6.33
N LEU A 202 -6.14 16.78 -5.70
CA LEU A 202 -5.67 16.92 -4.32
C LEU A 202 -6.80 17.18 -3.31
N GLY A 203 -8.00 17.50 -3.79
CA GLY A 203 -9.15 17.88 -2.98
C GLY A 203 -9.13 19.35 -2.56
N LYS A 204 -10.28 19.84 -2.08
CA LYS A 204 -10.51 21.26 -1.70
C LYS A 204 -9.57 21.77 -0.60
N SER A 205 -9.05 20.89 0.24
CA SER A 205 -8.11 21.22 1.31
C SER A 205 -6.69 20.74 1.02
N GLY A 206 -6.40 20.39 -0.25
CA GLY A 206 -5.07 20.00 -0.69
C GLY A 206 -4.10 21.19 -0.72
N ILE A 207 -2.80 20.88 -0.76
CA ILE A 207 -1.71 21.84 -0.80
C ILE A 207 -0.89 21.58 -2.07
N ALA A 208 -1.19 22.33 -3.14
CA ALA A 208 -0.59 22.14 -4.45
C ALA A 208 0.94 22.26 -4.43
N SER A 209 1.49 23.18 -3.62
CA SER A 209 2.92 23.43 -3.49
C SER A 209 3.71 22.25 -2.89
N HIS A 210 3.03 21.26 -2.31
CA HIS A 210 3.67 20.03 -1.88
C HIS A 210 4.09 19.15 -3.06
N ILE A 211 3.42 19.25 -4.21
CA ILE A 211 3.75 18.45 -5.40
C ILE A 211 4.55 19.33 -6.36
N GLY A 212 5.73 18.85 -6.76
CA GLY A 212 6.61 19.57 -7.68
C GLY A 212 5.98 19.81 -9.05
N GLY A 213 6.39 20.87 -9.75
CA GLY A 213 5.82 21.26 -11.06
C GLY A 213 5.79 20.13 -12.09
N GLU A 214 6.88 19.38 -12.23
CA GLU A 214 6.98 18.22 -13.13
C GLU A 214 6.01 17.09 -12.74
N ALA A 215 5.81 16.84 -11.44
CA ALA A 215 4.81 15.85 -11.04
C ALA A 215 3.39 16.37 -11.34
N ARG A 216 3.13 17.66 -11.12
CA ARG A 216 1.83 18.26 -11.41
C ARG A 216 1.50 18.24 -12.89
N SER A 217 2.49 18.30 -13.80
CA SER A 217 2.21 18.25 -15.24
C SER A 217 1.49 16.98 -15.70
N TYR A 218 1.54 15.92 -14.90
CA TYR A 218 0.82 14.67 -15.13
C TYR A 218 -0.61 14.63 -14.56
N PHE A 219 -1.08 15.66 -13.85
CA PHE A 219 -2.40 15.62 -13.19
C PHE A 219 -3.57 15.49 -14.17
N HIS A 220 -3.42 16.00 -15.39
CA HIS A 220 -4.47 15.90 -16.40
C HIS A 220 -4.74 14.43 -16.75
N ASP A 221 -3.71 13.68 -17.16
CA ASP A 221 -3.84 12.27 -17.50
C ASP A 221 -4.12 11.40 -16.27
N TYR A 222 -3.55 11.75 -15.12
CA TYR A 222 -3.88 11.08 -13.87
C TYR A 222 -5.38 11.19 -13.54
N HIS A 223 -5.95 12.39 -13.66
CA HIS A 223 -7.38 12.61 -13.42
C HIS A 223 -8.23 11.84 -14.44
N ARG A 224 -7.87 11.92 -15.73
CA ARG A 224 -8.55 11.20 -16.82
C ARG A 224 -8.56 9.68 -16.59
N LEU A 225 -7.41 9.08 -16.27
CA LEU A 225 -7.26 7.64 -16.16
C LEU A 225 -7.84 7.08 -14.85
N PHE A 226 -7.56 7.73 -13.71
CA PHE A 226 -7.78 7.13 -12.39
C PHE A 226 -8.87 7.80 -11.55
N LYS A 227 -9.41 8.96 -11.99
CA LYS A 227 -10.57 9.60 -11.35
C LYS A 227 -11.83 9.52 -12.19
N LEU A 228 -11.71 9.69 -13.52
CA LEU A 228 -12.83 9.58 -14.45
C LEU A 228 -12.92 8.20 -15.11
N GLY A 229 -11.78 7.53 -15.29
CA GLY A 229 -11.67 6.20 -15.87
C GLY A 229 -11.78 5.07 -14.85
N SER A 230 -11.46 3.86 -15.32
CA SER A 230 -11.40 2.64 -14.52
C SER A 230 -9.95 2.32 -14.19
N LYS A 231 -9.59 2.36 -12.90
CA LYS A 231 -8.23 2.02 -12.45
C LYS A 231 -7.82 0.61 -12.89
N PRO A 232 -8.67 -0.43 -12.74
CA PRO A 232 -8.34 -1.76 -13.25
C PRO A 232 -8.05 -1.79 -14.75
N ALA A 233 -8.87 -1.11 -15.56
CA ALA A 233 -8.68 -1.11 -17.01
C ALA A 233 -7.37 -0.40 -17.42
N ALA A 234 -7.06 0.74 -16.79
CA ALA A 234 -5.84 1.48 -17.05
C ALA A 234 -4.59 0.66 -16.72
N HIS A 235 -4.57 -0.02 -15.56
CA HIS A 235 -3.46 -0.88 -15.18
C HIS A 235 -3.34 -2.11 -16.08
N LEU A 236 -4.42 -2.83 -16.36
CA LEU A 236 -4.38 -4.02 -17.21
C LEU A 236 -3.87 -3.69 -18.62
N GLN A 237 -4.33 -2.58 -19.21
CA GLN A 237 -3.87 -2.16 -20.53
C GLN A 237 -2.38 -1.82 -20.51
N ALA A 238 -1.94 -0.97 -19.59
CA ALA A 238 -0.54 -0.55 -19.52
C ALA A 238 0.41 -1.73 -19.22
N LEU A 239 0.03 -2.61 -18.29
CA LEU A 239 0.86 -3.76 -17.91
C LEU A 239 0.91 -4.85 -18.98
N ALA A 240 -0.06 -4.90 -19.89
CA ALA A 240 -0.04 -5.79 -21.06
C ALA A 240 0.94 -5.33 -22.15
N GLU A 241 1.29 -4.05 -22.17
CA GLU A 241 2.28 -3.49 -23.11
C GLU A 241 3.73 -3.67 -22.63
N LEU A 242 3.94 -4.02 -21.35
CA LEU A 242 5.26 -4.14 -20.72
C LEU A 242 5.73 -5.60 -20.64
N SER A 243 6.98 -5.84 -21.05
CA SER A 243 7.68 -7.10 -20.77
C SER A 243 7.99 -7.23 -19.27
N ASP A 244 8.28 -8.45 -18.83
CA ASP A 244 8.70 -8.71 -17.44
C ASP A 244 9.98 -7.93 -17.09
N GLU A 245 10.95 -7.92 -18.00
CA GLU A 245 12.22 -7.20 -17.83
C GLU A 245 12.00 -5.69 -17.75
N GLU A 246 11.16 -5.14 -18.63
CA GLU A 246 10.80 -3.72 -18.62
C GLU A 246 10.11 -3.31 -17.32
N LEU A 247 9.14 -4.12 -16.88
CA LEU A 247 8.42 -3.87 -15.63
C LEU A 247 9.38 -3.93 -14.43
N ILE A 248 10.20 -4.97 -14.31
CA ILE A 248 11.11 -5.14 -13.18
C ILE A 248 12.16 -4.01 -13.16
N ALA A 249 12.75 -3.68 -14.31
CA ALA A 249 13.74 -2.62 -14.39
C ALA A 249 13.13 -1.25 -14.08
N GLY A 250 11.98 -0.97 -14.70
CA GLY A 250 11.32 0.34 -14.66
C GLY A 250 10.55 0.60 -13.36
N ALA A 251 10.00 -0.41 -12.69
CA ALA A 251 9.02 -0.22 -11.62
C ALA A 251 9.50 0.73 -10.49
N PRO A 252 8.59 1.38 -9.76
CA PRO A 252 8.94 2.23 -8.64
C PRO A 252 9.75 1.46 -7.58
N ASN A 253 10.77 2.12 -7.00
CA ASN A 253 11.67 1.44 -6.07
C ASN A 253 10.94 0.86 -4.83
N THR A 254 9.93 1.54 -4.31
CA THR A 254 9.11 0.99 -3.21
C THR A 254 8.48 -0.35 -3.60
N LEU A 255 7.89 -0.44 -4.80
CA LEU A 255 7.24 -1.66 -5.30
C LEU A 255 8.26 -2.79 -5.44
N LYS A 256 9.42 -2.52 -6.05
CA LYS A 256 10.54 -3.47 -6.14
C LYS A 256 10.95 -4.01 -4.78
N VAL A 257 11.21 -3.13 -3.82
CA VAL A 257 11.69 -3.53 -2.49
C VAL A 257 10.61 -4.29 -1.71
N LEU A 258 9.33 -3.94 -1.89
CA LEU A 258 8.22 -4.69 -1.31
C LEU A 258 8.16 -6.11 -1.88
N CYS A 259 8.15 -6.27 -3.21
CA CYS A 259 8.10 -7.59 -3.83
C CYS A 259 9.35 -8.43 -3.49
N GLN A 260 10.54 -7.81 -3.41
CA GLN A 260 11.75 -8.48 -2.91
C GLN A 260 11.61 -8.92 -1.45
N ARG A 261 10.98 -8.12 -0.59
CA ARG A 261 10.67 -8.51 0.80
C ARG A 261 9.76 -9.73 0.82
N VAL A 262 8.73 -9.77 -0.02
CA VAL A 262 7.83 -10.91 -0.16
C VAL A 262 8.60 -12.17 -0.57
N VAL A 263 9.41 -12.10 -1.63
CA VAL A 263 10.28 -13.21 -2.08
C VAL A 263 11.15 -13.72 -0.95
N LYS A 264 11.80 -12.82 -0.19
CA LYS A 264 12.67 -13.20 0.92
C LYS A 264 11.92 -13.91 2.04
N MET A 265 10.75 -13.38 2.43
CA MET A 265 9.93 -13.98 3.49
C MET A 265 9.40 -15.37 3.10
N LEU A 266 9.13 -15.61 1.82
CA LEU A 266 8.75 -16.94 1.32
C LEU A 266 9.90 -17.94 1.37
N ALA A 267 11.12 -17.50 1.06
CA ALA A 267 12.31 -18.35 1.14
C ALA A 267 12.60 -18.76 2.60
N GLU A 268 12.47 -17.83 3.55
CA GLU A 268 12.66 -18.08 4.99
C GLU A 268 11.62 -19.05 5.58
N ASP A 269 10.41 -19.15 5.00
CA ASP A 269 9.36 -20.10 5.42
C ASP A 269 9.56 -21.51 4.83
N ALA A 270 10.40 -21.65 3.81
CA ALA A 270 10.66 -22.94 3.15
C ALA A 270 11.79 -23.75 3.82
N GLU A 271 12.64 -23.10 4.60
CA GLU A 271 13.73 -23.71 5.40
C GLU A 271 13.21 -24.28 6.73
#